data_AF-A0A2K2V460-F1
#
_entry.id   AF-A0A2K2V460-F1
#
_cell.length_a   1.000
_cell.length_b   1.000
_cell.length_c   1.000
_cell.angle_alpha   90.00
_cell.angle_beta   90.00
_cell.angle_gamma   90.00
#
_symmetry.space_group_name_H-M   'P 1'
#
loop_
_entity.id
_entity.type
_entity.pdbx_description
1 polymer ?
#
loop_
_entity_poly.entity_id
_entity_poly.type
_entity_poly.pdbx_seq_one_letter_code
_entity_poly.pdbx_strand_id
1 'polypeptide(L)'
;MGEVYVADESVLLYDLIQKDMEKYAEAEIIVPVSILKKLEREAEKGDKMALKGLSSLLNLKKLLGDKLKVEGSAGNGIDGIVELSKKYNAVVLTGDAVRAMGLHSRGVNVRYLGPAGVEKPSIIEFFQEDVMSIHLKEGVPPLAKKGRPGNFILVKLRDEPMTEEEMRRLAYEVLEYAKFSPDTMLEVRARDAHLVQMGEYRILVAMPPFSDGIEITAVRPLIKVTLEDYSLSEKLKKRLSERAEGGIIAGP
;
A
#
# COMPACT_ATOMS: atom_id res chain seq x y z
N MET A 1 3.73 -35.02 6.58
CA MET A 1 2.77 -34.05 7.17
C MET A 1 2.95 -32.75 6.42
N GLY A 2 1.86 -32.15 5.94
CA GLY A 2 1.92 -30.83 5.31
C GLY A 2 2.38 -29.77 6.32
N GLU A 3 2.99 -28.69 5.83
CA GLU A 3 3.32 -27.55 6.69
C GLU A 3 2.04 -26.91 7.23
N VAL A 4 2.10 -26.41 8.47
CA VAL A 4 1.01 -25.67 9.09
C VAL A 4 1.37 -24.19 9.10
N TYR A 5 0.41 -23.35 8.72
CA TYR A 5 0.59 -21.90 8.66
C TYR A 5 -0.40 -21.18 9.56
N VAL A 6 0.03 -20.07 10.15
CA VAL A 6 -0.89 -19.10 10.77
C VAL A 6 -0.92 -17.87 9.88
N ALA A 7 -2.08 -17.56 9.31
CA ALA A 7 -2.25 -16.41 8.44
C ALA A 7 -2.53 -15.15 9.27
N ASP A 8 -1.71 -14.13 9.03
CA ASP A 8 -1.94 -12.76 9.47
C ASP A 8 -3.03 -12.07 8.62
N GLU A 9 -3.58 -10.97 9.13
CA GLU A 9 -4.55 -10.10 8.48
C GLU A 9 -4.10 -9.65 7.09
N SER A 10 -2.84 -9.23 6.95
CA SER A 10 -2.31 -8.75 5.66
C SER A 10 -2.38 -9.79 4.55
N VAL A 11 -2.30 -11.08 4.90
CA VAL A 11 -2.40 -12.20 3.94
C VAL A 11 -3.79 -12.22 3.29
N LEU A 12 -4.83 -11.93 4.08
CA LEU A 12 -6.22 -11.90 3.63
C LEU A 12 -6.54 -10.58 2.93
N LEU A 13 -6.10 -9.45 3.47
CA LEU A 13 -6.38 -8.12 2.89
C LEU A 13 -5.82 -7.96 1.46
N TYR A 14 -4.66 -8.56 1.19
CA TYR A 14 -3.94 -8.38 -0.07
C TYR A 14 -3.85 -9.67 -0.91
N ASP A 15 -4.60 -10.72 -0.58
CA ASP A 15 -4.63 -12.01 -1.30
C ASP A 15 -3.23 -12.62 -1.53
N LEU A 16 -2.34 -12.49 -0.55
CA LEU A 16 -0.89 -12.70 -0.76
C LEU A 16 -0.50 -14.14 -1.09
N ILE A 17 -1.33 -15.11 -0.74
CA ILE A 17 -1.08 -16.52 -1.08
C ILE A 17 -1.76 -16.94 -2.39
N GLN A 18 -2.65 -16.13 -2.96
CA GLN A 18 -3.49 -16.54 -4.09
C GLN A 18 -2.69 -16.81 -5.36
N LYS A 19 -1.60 -16.06 -5.59
CA LYS A 19 -0.71 -16.24 -6.75
C LYS A 19 0.16 -17.49 -6.65
N ASP A 20 0.33 -18.01 -5.45
CA ASP A 20 1.21 -19.13 -5.12
C ASP A 20 0.43 -20.31 -4.53
N MET A 21 -0.88 -20.41 -4.79
CA MET A 21 -1.76 -21.41 -4.15
C MET A 21 -1.30 -22.84 -4.32
N GLU A 22 -0.60 -23.16 -5.41
CA GLU A 22 -0.01 -24.49 -5.64
C GLU A 22 0.92 -24.90 -4.49
N LYS A 23 1.67 -23.95 -3.90
CA LYS A 23 2.56 -24.18 -2.74
C LYS A 23 1.79 -24.44 -1.44
N TYR A 24 0.55 -23.98 -1.36
CA TYR A 24 -0.28 -24.01 -0.15
C TYR A 24 -1.43 -25.02 -0.23
N ALA A 25 -1.65 -25.67 -1.38
CA ALA A 25 -2.79 -26.58 -1.61
C ALA A 25 -2.85 -27.75 -0.61
N GLU A 26 -1.67 -28.24 -0.18
CA GLU A 26 -1.53 -29.33 0.78
C GLU A 26 -1.27 -28.88 2.22
N ALA A 27 -1.24 -27.56 2.45
CA ALA A 27 -0.94 -26.99 3.75
C ALA A 27 -2.21 -26.80 4.60
N GLU A 28 -2.04 -26.89 5.92
CA GLU A 28 -3.08 -26.45 6.86
C GLU A 28 -2.88 -24.96 7.12
N ILE A 29 -3.94 -24.15 6.94
CA ILE A 29 -3.92 -22.72 7.21
C ILE A 29 -4.85 -22.42 8.37
N ILE A 30 -4.30 -21.80 9.40
CA ILE A 30 -5.00 -21.37 10.59
C ILE A 30 -5.18 -19.86 10.52
N VAL A 31 -6.43 -19.41 10.62
CA VAL A 31 -6.79 -18.00 10.70
C VAL A 31 -7.23 -17.71 12.13
N PRO A 32 -6.54 -16.82 12.86
CA PRO A 32 -6.94 -16.45 14.21
C PRO A 32 -8.36 -15.84 14.25
N VAL A 33 -9.19 -16.28 15.20
CA VAL A 33 -10.55 -15.72 15.44
C VAL A 33 -10.50 -14.20 15.64
N SER A 34 -9.44 -13.68 16.25
CA SER A 34 -9.25 -12.25 16.47
C SER A 34 -9.12 -11.45 15.18
N ILE A 35 -8.52 -12.03 14.13
CA ILE A 35 -8.42 -11.42 12.80
C ILE A 35 -9.79 -11.45 12.12
N LEU A 36 -10.50 -12.58 12.16
CA LEU A 36 -11.85 -12.67 11.60
C LEU A 36 -12.78 -11.61 12.20
N LYS A 37 -12.84 -11.53 13.54
CA LYS A 37 -13.66 -10.53 14.25
C LYS A 37 -13.27 -9.09 13.92
N LYS A 38 -11.98 -8.83 13.69
CA LYS A 38 -11.52 -7.50 13.30
C LYS A 38 -12.05 -7.15 11.91
N LEU A 39 -11.89 -8.04 10.94
CA LEU A 39 -12.36 -7.86 9.56
C LEU A 39 -13.90 -7.69 9.51
N GLU A 40 -14.66 -8.50 10.25
CA GLU A 40 -16.12 -8.37 10.37
C GLU A 40 -16.51 -6.96 10.86
N ARG A 41 -15.94 -6.54 11.99
CA ARG A 41 -16.23 -5.23 12.59
C ARG A 41 -15.85 -4.05 11.69
N GLU A 42 -14.79 -4.18 10.90
CA GLU A 42 -14.36 -3.13 9.97
C GLU A 42 -15.25 -3.11 8.72
N ALA A 43 -15.59 -4.29 8.18
CA ALA A 43 -16.53 -4.42 7.06
C ALA A 43 -17.92 -3.87 7.42
N GLU A 44 -18.41 -4.11 8.64
CA GLU A 44 -19.66 -3.51 9.17
C GLU A 44 -19.64 -1.97 9.19
N LYS A 45 -18.46 -1.37 9.30
CA LYS A 45 -18.27 0.10 9.26
C LYS A 45 -18.13 0.64 7.82
N GLY A 46 -18.25 -0.23 6.81
CA GLY A 46 -18.10 0.14 5.40
C GLY A 46 -16.66 0.07 4.88
N ASP A 47 -15.72 -0.54 5.63
CA ASP A 47 -14.36 -0.76 5.16
C ASP A 47 -14.36 -1.82 4.06
N LYS A 48 -14.15 -1.37 2.81
CA LYS A 48 -14.12 -2.26 1.64
C LYS A 48 -12.91 -3.19 1.63
N MET A 49 -11.79 -2.78 2.23
CA MET A 49 -10.61 -3.65 2.35
C MET A 49 -10.88 -4.80 3.31
N ALA A 50 -11.51 -4.53 4.45
CA ALA A 50 -11.89 -5.57 5.39
C ALA A 50 -12.90 -6.56 4.78
N LEU A 51 -13.89 -6.04 4.04
CA LEU A 51 -14.84 -6.88 3.29
C LEU A 51 -14.13 -7.76 2.26
N LYS A 52 -13.11 -7.23 1.58
CA LYS A 52 -12.28 -8.01 0.65
C LYS A 52 -11.50 -9.10 1.38
N GLY A 53 -10.95 -8.82 2.56
CA GLY A 53 -10.29 -9.82 3.40
C GLY A 53 -11.22 -10.99 3.77
N LEU A 54 -12.49 -10.70 4.07
CA LEU A 54 -13.50 -11.75 4.29
C LEU A 54 -13.79 -12.55 3.01
N SER A 55 -13.87 -11.87 1.86
CA SER A 55 -14.03 -12.53 0.55
C SER A 55 -12.84 -13.46 0.24
N SER A 56 -11.61 -13.01 0.51
CA SER A 56 -10.38 -13.80 0.42
C SER A 56 -10.47 -15.06 1.28
N LEU A 57 -10.86 -14.91 2.54
CA LEU A 57 -11.05 -16.02 3.47
C LEU A 57 -12.06 -17.04 2.96
N LEU A 58 -13.20 -16.59 2.41
CA LEU A 58 -14.20 -17.46 1.81
C LEU A 58 -13.67 -18.21 0.60
N ASN A 59 -12.90 -17.56 -0.26
CA ASN A 59 -12.27 -18.20 -1.42
C ASN A 59 -11.24 -19.24 -0.99
N LEU A 60 -10.41 -18.93 0.01
CA LEU A 60 -9.49 -19.89 0.62
C LEU A 60 -10.24 -21.07 1.24
N LYS A 61 -11.38 -20.85 1.90
CA LYS A 61 -12.19 -21.94 2.46
C LYS A 61 -12.71 -22.87 1.38
N LYS A 62 -13.15 -22.33 0.23
CA LYS A 62 -13.60 -23.14 -0.91
C LYS A 62 -12.47 -23.98 -1.50
N LEU A 63 -11.25 -23.43 -1.57
CA LEU A 63 -10.10 -24.11 -2.16
C LEU A 63 -9.49 -25.17 -1.22
N LEU A 64 -9.39 -24.85 0.08
CA LEU A 64 -8.67 -25.68 1.06
C LEU A 64 -9.60 -26.60 1.87
N GLY A 65 -10.91 -26.35 1.88
CA GLY A 65 -11.87 -27.14 2.64
C GLY A 65 -11.53 -27.19 4.13
N ASP A 66 -11.38 -28.40 4.68
CA ASP A 66 -11.06 -28.63 6.09
C ASP A 66 -9.61 -28.27 6.47
N LYS A 67 -8.73 -28.06 5.48
CA LYS A 67 -7.36 -27.58 5.72
C LYS A 67 -7.32 -26.12 6.15
N LEU A 68 -8.38 -25.34 5.93
CA LEU A 68 -8.52 -23.98 6.48
C LEU A 68 -9.33 -24.03 7.79
N LYS A 69 -8.67 -23.68 8.90
CA LYS A 69 -9.24 -23.64 10.24
C LYS A 69 -9.29 -22.22 10.78
N VAL A 70 -10.34 -21.92 11.55
CA VAL A 70 -10.44 -20.67 12.30
C VAL A 70 -10.28 -21.02 13.78
N GLU A 71 -9.23 -20.53 14.42
CA GLU A 71 -8.82 -20.96 15.77
C GLU A 71 -8.73 -19.79 16.74
N GLY A 72 -9.18 -20.03 17.98
CA GLY A 72 -9.08 -19.07 19.07
C GLY A 72 -7.72 -19.12 19.76
N SER A 73 -7.30 -17.99 20.33
CA SER A 73 -6.16 -17.86 21.21
C SER A 73 -6.57 -17.11 22.49
N ALA A 74 -5.87 -17.34 23.59
CA ALA A 74 -6.04 -16.54 24.80
C ALA A 74 -5.45 -15.13 24.61
N GLY A 75 -4.35 -15.02 23.86
CA GLY A 75 -3.73 -13.76 23.49
C GLY A 75 -4.51 -12.98 22.42
N ASN A 76 -4.39 -11.65 22.44
CA ASN A 76 -4.95 -10.75 21.44
C ASN A 76 -3.89 -10.29 20.44
N GLY A 77 -4.31 -9.92 19.22
CA GLY A 77 -3.41 -9.35 18.20
C GLY A 77 -2.21 -10.25 17.91
N ILE A 78 -0.99 -9.70 18.01
CA ILE A 78 0.27 -10.42 17.74
C ILE A 78 0.47 -11.57 18.73
N ASP A 79 0.09 -11.41 19.99
CA ASP A 79 0.31 -12.45 21.00
C ASP A 79 -0.53 -13.70 20.73
N GLY A 80 -1.74 -13.51 20.18
CA GLY A 80 -2.57 -14.61 19.69
C GLY A 80 -1.96 -15.36 18.50
N ILE A 81 -1.34 -14.62 17.56
CA ILE A 81 -0.59 -15.22 16.43
C ILE A 81 0.59 -16.04 16.95
N VAL A 82 1.35 -15.51 17.92
CA VAL A 82 2.49 -16.21 18.53
C VAL A 82 2.03 -17.47 19.26
N GLU A 83 0.94 -17.39 20.02
CA GLU A 83 0.35 -18.53 20.74
C GLU A 83 -0.06 -19.65 19.77
N LEU A 84 -0.79 -19.31 18.69
CA LEU A 84 -1.21 -20.27 17.69
C LEU A 84 -0.01 -20.86 16.93
N SER A 85 0.97 -20.04 16.56
CA SER A 85 2.19 -20.54 15.91
C SER A 85 2.91 -21.58 16.79
N LYS A 86 3.06 -21.33 18.09
CA LYS A 86 3.67 -22.27 19.02
C LYS A 86 2.82 -23.52 19.24
N LYS A 87 1.50 -23.36 19.44
CA LYS A 87 0.56 -24.46 19.68
C LYS A 87 0.56 -25.48 18.55
N TYR A 88 0.64 -25.02 17.30
CA TYR A 88 0.58 -25.88 16.12
C TYR A 88 1.95 -26.09 15.44
N ASN A 89 3.05 -25.61 16.03
CA ASN A 89 4.39 -25.59 15.41
C ASN A 89 4.37 -25.03 13.97
N ALA A 90 3.62 -23.95 13.79
CA ALA A 90 3.25 -23.40 12.50
C ALA A 90 4.11 -22.20 12.09
N VAL A 91 4.30 -22.01 10.79
CA VAL A 91 4.97 -20.84 10.22
C VAL A 91 3.96 -19.70 10.08
N VAL A 92 4.28 -18.51 10.58
CA VAL A 92 3.41 -17.35 10.38
C VAL A 92 3.60 -16.78 8.98
N LEU A 93 2.51 -16.65 8.24
CA LEU A 93 2.46 -15.93 6.97
C LEU A 93 2.08 -14.49 7.25
N THR A 94 2.88 -13.53 6.80
CA THR A 94 2.56 -12.10 6.90
C THR A 94 3.12 -11.32 5.73
N GLY A 95 2.35 -10.36 5.24
CA GLY A 95 2.81 -9.33 4.31
C GLY A 95 3.26 -8.04 4.99
N ASP A 96 3.36 -8.00 6.32
CA ASP A 96 3.82 -6.82 7.06
C ASP A 96 5.24 -7.04 7.57
N ALA A 97 6.19 -6.23 7.10
CA ALA A 97 7.62 -6.37 7.36
C ALA A 97 7.95 -6.07 8.82
N VAL A 98 7.28 -5.08 9.42
CA VAL A 98 7.45 -4.74 10.85
C VAL A 98 6.96 -5.89 11.71
N ARG A 99 5.81 -6.48 11.37
CA ARG A 99 5.27 -7.67 12.02
C ARG A 99 6.20 -8.86 11.83
N ALA A 100 6.74 -9.05 10.63
CA ALA A 100 7.68 -10.14 10.36
C ALA A 100 8.94 -10.04 11.23
N MET A 101 9.56 -8.85 11.31
CA MET A 101 10.71 -8.58 12.18
C MET A 101 10.35 -8.80 13.65
N GLY A 102 9.21 -8.27 14.10
CA GLY A 102 8.73 -8.43 15.47
C GLY A 102 8.49 -9.89 15.86
N LEU A 103 7.89 -10.69 15.00
CA LEU A 103 7.67 -12.11 15.23
C LEU A 103 8.99 -12.90 15.22
N HIS A 104 9.89 -12.61 14.28
CA HIS A 104 11.20 -13.25 14.22
C HIS A 104 12.00 -13.01 15.51
N SER A 105 11.99 -11.77 16.04
CA SER A 105 12.63 -11.44 17.33
C SER A 105 12.09 -12.22 18.53
N ARG A 106 10.86 -12.76 18.43
CA ARG A 106 10.21 -13.59 19.45
C ARG A 106 10.45 -15.09 19.26
N GLY A 107 11.34 -15.47 18.33
CA GLY A 107 11.65 -16.87 18.03
C GLY A 107 10.55 -17.60 17.27
N VAL A 108 9.68 -16.87 16.56
CA VAL A 108 8.63 -17.45 15.72
C VAL A 108 9.15 -17.64 14.30
N ASN A 109 8.84 -18.78 13.69
CA ASN A 109 9.10 -19.00 12.26
C ASN A 109 8.14 -18.16 11.43
N VAL A 110 8.67 -17.29 10.58
CA VAL A 110 7.89 -16.36 9.77
C VAL A 110 8.27 -16.51 8.30
N ARG A 111 7.27 -16.49 7.43
CA ARG A 111 7.44 -16.29 5.99
C ARG A 111 6.81 -14.96 5.61
N TYR A 112 7.66 -14.02 5.21
CA TYR A 112 7.22 -12.74 4.67
C TYR A 112 6.76 -12.91 3.21
N LEU A 113 5.55 -12.45 2.91
CA LEU A 113 4.91 -12.56 1.60
C LEU A 113 4.77 -11.21 0.88
N GLY A 114 5.30 -10.14 1.47
CA GLY A 114 5.23 -8.81 0.87
C GLY A 114 6.29 -8.59 -0.22
N PRO A 115 6.40 -7.35 -0.73
CA PRO A 115 7.36 -6.97 -1.76
C PRO A 115 8.80 -7.04 -1.23
N ALA A 116 9.35 -8.24 -1.13
CA ALA A 116 10.72 -8.50 -0.70
C ALA A 116 11.70 -8.30 -1.85
N GLY A 117 12.83 -7.63 -1.57
CA GLY A 117 13.92 -7.46 -2.55
C GLY A 117 13.60 -6.50 -3.71
N VAL A 118 12.52 -5.72 -3.61
CA VAL A 118 12.17 -4.71 -4.61
C VAL A 118 12.84 -3.39 -4.25
N GLU A 119 13.54 -2.76 -5.19
CA GLU A 119 14.18 -1.46 -4.98
C GLU A 119 13.17 -0.31 -4.88
N LYS A 120 12.02 -0.39 -5.55
CA LYS A 120 10.94 0.62 -5.53
C LYS A 120 9.57 -0.02 -5.83
N PRO A 121 8.45 0.51 -5.31
CA PRO A 121 7.11 0.06 -5.68
C PRO A 121 6.83 0.17 -7.19
N SER A 122 5.99 -0.72 -7.76
CA SER A 122 5.73 -0.77 -9.20
C SER A 122 5.14 0.54 -9.76
N ILE A 123 4.51 1.38 -8.92
CA ILE A 123 3.97 2.68 -9.36
C ILE A 123 5.05 3.60 -9.95
N ILE A 124 6.32 3.40 -9.55
CA ILE A 124 7.42 4.22 -10.05
C ILE A 124 7.72 3.94 -11.53
N GLU A 125 7.39 2.74 -12.03
CA GLU A 125 7.59 2.34 -13.42
C GLU A 125 6.72 3.15 -14.40
N PHE A 126 5.62 3.77 -13.92
CA PHE A 126 4.80 4.65 -14.75
C PHE A 126 5.47 5.99 -15.07
N PHE A 127 6.50 6.39 -14.31
CA PHE A 127 7.16 7.67 -14.53
C PHE A 127 8.24 7.59 -15.62
N GLN A 128 8.02 8.35 -16.69
CA GLN A 128 9.04 8.68 -17.69
C GLN A 128 9.74 10.01 -17.33
N GLU A 129 10.72 10.45 -18.13
CA GLU A 129 11.48 11.69 -17.87
C GLU A 129 10.58 12.94 -17.84
N ASP A 130 9.54 12.99 -18.68
CA ASP A 130 8.63 14.12 -18.84
C ASP A 130 7.36 14.05 -17.98
N VAL A 131 7.23 13.01 -17.14
CA VAL A 131 6.04 12.77 -16.31
C VAL A 131 6.18 13.48 -14.96
N MET A 132 5.29 14.44 -14.71
CA MET A 132 5.22 15.17 -13.44
C MET A 132 4.44 14.40 -12.37
N SER A 133 3.33 13.77 -12.76
CA SER A 133 2.51 13.00 -11.83
C SER A 133 1.72 11.91 -12.52
N ILE A 134 1.45 10.86 -11.75
CA ILE A 134 0.66 9.69 -12.10
C ILE A 134 -0.60 9.72 -11.25
N HIS A 135 -1.75 9.53 -11.89
CA HIS A 135 -3.08 9.55 -11.28
C HIS A 135 -3.77 8.24 -11.64
N LEU A 136 -3.99 7.41 -10.63
CA LEU A 136 -4.60 6.10 -10.75
C LEU A 136 -5.88 6.08 -9.93
N LYS A 137 -6.96 5.58 -10.51
CA LYS A 137 -8.25 5.42 -9.84
C LYS A 137 -8.90 4.13 -10.31
N GLU A 138 -9.44 3.37 -9.37
CA GLU A 138 -10.23 2.17 -9.66
C GLU A 138 -11.34 2.46 -10.69
N GLY A 139 -11.43 1.62 -11.73
CA GLY A 139 -12.40 1.76 -12.81
C GLY A 139 -12.07 2.86 -13.83
N VAL A 140 -10.91 3.51 -13.72
CA VAL A 140 -10.48 4.58 -14.62
C VAL A 140 -9.15 4.20 -15.29
N PRO A 141 -8.95 4.51 -16.59
CA PRO A 141 -7.66 4.34 -17.24
C PRO A 141 -6.57 5.14 -16.52
N PRO A 142 -5.35 4.61 -16.35
CA PRO A 142 -4.27 5.32 -15.68
C PRO A 142 -3.85 6.57 -16.46
N LEU A 143 -3.70 7.69 -15.75
CA LEU A 143 -3.39 8.99 -16.34
C LEU A 143 -2.02 9.49 -15.88
N ALA A 144 -1.33 10.19 -16.77
CA ALA A 144 -0.10 10.91 -16.46
C ALA A 144 -0.21 12.38 -16.86
N LYS A 145 0.30 13.25 -15.99
CA LYS A 145 0.52 14.66 -16.29
C LYS A 145 1.92 14.80 -16.87
N LYS A 146 2.02 15.07 -18.17
CA LYS A 146 3.30 15.23 -18.88
C LYS A 146 3.59 16.69 -19.22
N GLY A 147 4.84 17.12 -19.03
CA GLY A 147 5.29 18.47 -19.34
C GLY A 147 5.94 19.18 -18.15
N ARG A 148 5.69 20.49 -18.03
CA ARG A 148 6.27 21.37 -17.00
C ARG A 148 5.19 22.13 -16.24
N PRO A 149 5.48 22.67 -15.04
CA PRO A 149 4.56 23.60 -14.37
C PRO A 149 4.13 24.72 -15.35
N GLY A 150 2.82 25.01 -15.41
CA GLY A 150 2.27 26.01 -16.33
C GLY A 150 2.05 25.54 -17.77
N ASN A 151 2.69 24.46 -18.23
CA ASN A 151 2.45 23.89 -19.57
C ASN A 151 2.55 22.36 -19.54
N PHE A 152 1.40 21.71 -19.35
CA PHE A 152 1.30 20.25 -19.28
C PHE A 152 0.08 19.74 -20.04
N ILE A 153 0.13 18.46 -20.41
CA ILE A 153 -0.99 17.72 -20.95
C ILE A 153 -1.30 16.53 -20.06
N LEU A 154 -2.58 16.17 -19.99
CA LEU A 154 -3.03 14.94 -19.34
C LEU A 154 -3.12 13.86 -20.40
N VAL A 155 -2.36 12.78 -20.26
CA VAL A 155 -2.33 11.66 -21.19
C VAL A 155 -2.82 10.39 -20.51
N LYS A 156 -3.49 9.53 -21.27
CA LYS A 156 -3.75 8.15 -20.85
C LYS A 156 -2.50 7.30 -21.09
N LEU A 157 -2.16 6.45 -20.14
CA LEU A 157 -1.02 5.52 -20.26
C LEU A 157 -1.43 4.21 -20.94
N ARG A 158 -2.69 3.82 -20.78
CA ARG A 158 -3.38 2.74 -21.50
C ARG A 158 -4.88 3.02 -21.53
N ASP A 159 -5.63 2.32 -22.38
CA ASP A 159 -7.09 2.46 -22.45
C ASP A 159 -7.82 1.57 -21.44
N GLU A 160 -7.22 0.44 -21.05
CA GLU A 160 -7.80 -0.46 -20.06
C GLU A 160 -7.87 0.23 -18.69
N PRO A 161 -9.05 0.25 -18.04
CA PRO A 161 -9.18 0.79 -16.70
C PRO A 161 -8.36 0.03 -15.66
N MET A 162 -7.91 0.76 -14.63
CA MET A 162 -7.29 0.15 -13.45
C MET A 162 -8.33 -0.69 -12.71
N THR A 163 -8.03 -1.97 -12.52
CA THR A 163 -8.89 -2.88 -11.73
C THR A 163 -8.71 -2.66 -10.23
N GLU A 164 -9.71 -3.07 -9.44
CA GLU A 164 -9.64 -3.06 -7.97
C GLU A 164 -8.42 -3.84 -7.45
N GLU A 165 -8.11 -4.99 -8.05
CA GLU A 165 -6.95 -5.82 -7.69
C GLU A 165 -5.62 -5.12 -7.99
N GLU A 166 -5.48 -4.51 -9.18
CA GLU A 166 -4.27 -3.75 -9.53
C GLU A 166 -4.05 -2.58 -8.58
N MET A 167 -5.11 -1.81 -8.29
CA MET A 167 -5.04 -0.68 -7.37
C MET A 167 -4.70 -1.11 -5.94
N ARG A 168 -5.33 -2.20 -5.45
CA ARG A 168 -5.04 -2.77 -4.13
C ARG A 168 -3.59 -3.23 -4.01
N ARG A 169 -3.05 -3.88 -5.05
CA ARG A 169 -1.64 -4.28 -5.11
C ARG A 169 -0.70 -3.08 -5.10
N LEU A 170 -0.96 -2.06 -5.91
CA LEU A 170 -0.11 -0.85 -5.95
C LEU A 170 -0.14 -0.09 -4.62
N ALA A 171 -1.33 0.04 -4.01
CA ALA A 171 -1.47 0.65 -2.69
C ALA A 171 -0.68 -0.15 -1.63
N TYR A 172 -0.82 -1.48 -1.64
CA TYR A 172 -0.07 -2.36 -0.76
C TYR A 172 1.44 -2.18 -0.91
N GLU A 173 1.97 -2.23 -2.13
CA GLU A 173 3.40 -2.08 -2.40
C GLU A 173 3.94 -0.74 -1.88
N VAL A 174 3.23 0.36 -2.14
CA VAL A 174 3.62 1.70 -1.66
C VAL A 174 3.64 1.76 -0.14
N LEU A 175 2.57 1.32 0.51
CA LEU A 175 2.42 1.41 1.97
C LEU A 175 3.39 0.48 2.70
N GLU A 176 3.65 -0.69 2.13
CA GLU A 176 4.53 -1.68 2.72
C GLU A 176 6.00 -1.28 2.54
N TYR A 177 6.38 -0.81 1.35
CA TYR A 177 7.70 -0.25 1.10
C TYR A 177 8.02 0.93 2.04
N ALA A 178 7.03 1.76 2.32
CA ALA A 178 7.15 2.90 3.23
C ALA A 178 7.44 2.53 4.69
N LYS A 179 7.30 1.25 5.10
CA LYS A 179 7.55 0.81 6.47
C LYS A 179 9.00 0.42 6.74
N PHE A 180 9.72 -0.03 5.72
CA PHE A 180 11.06 -0.59 5.88
C PHE A 180 12.14 0.15 5.08
N SER A 181 11.79 0.97 4.10
CA SER A 181 12.77 1.72 3.32
C SER A 181 13.27 2.95 4.08
N PRO A 182 14.60 3.12 4.26
CA PRO A 182 15.17 4.24 5.01
C PRO A 182 14.93 5.59 4.34
N ASP A 183 14.72 5.61 3.01
CA ASP A 183 14.47 6.83 2.22
C ASP A 183 12.97 7.18 2.14
N THR A 184 12.15 6.59 3.01
CA THR A 184 10.71 6.82 3.05
C THR A 184 10.27 7.38 4.39
N MET A 185 9.31 8.30 4.33
CA MET A 185 8.64 8.86 5.49
C MET A 185 7.14 8.88 5.23
N LEU A 186 6.38 8.22 6.10
CA LEU A 186 4.93 8.28 6.08
C LEU A 186 4.47 9.55 6.83
N GLU A 187 4.17 10.61 6.07
CA GLU A 187 3.90 11.96 6.58
C GLU A 187 2.54 12.08 7.28
N VAL A 188 1.49 11.45 6.72
CA VAL A 188 0.13 11.53 7.26
C VAL A 188 -0.51 10.15 7.30
N ARG A 189 -1.12 9.83 8.44
CA ARG A 189 -2.02 8.69 8.63
C ARG A 189 -3.40 9.21 9.00
N ALA A 190 -4.22 9.53 8.00
CA ALA A 190 -5.66 9.37 8.21
C ALA A 190 -5.97 7.87 8.08
N ARG A 191 -7.07 7.41 8.69
CA ARG A 191 -7.39 5.98 8.75
C ARG A 191 -7.37 5.31 7.37
N ASP A 192 -7.84 6.05 6.37
CA ASP A 192 -8.06 5.54 5.00
C ASP A 192 -7.40 6.43 3.94
N ALA A 193 -6.49 7.31 4.35
CA ALA A 193 -5.68 8.14 3.45
C ALA A 193 -4.26 8.32 3.99
N HIS A 194 -3.29 8.00 3.15
CA HIS A 194 -1.88 7.96 3.49
C HIS A 194 -1.09 8.84 2.55
N LEU A 195 -0.18 9.63 3.12
CA LEU A 195 0.78 10.39 2.35
C LEU A 195 2.18 9.86 2.62
N VAL A 196 2.81 9.33 1.58
CA VAL A 196 4.16 8.76 1.62
C VAL A 196 5.12 9.68 0.88
N GLN A 197 6.13 10.17 1.58
CA GLN A 197 7.31 10.77 0.97
C GLN A 197 8.33 9.65 0.74
N MET A 198 8.76 9.44 -0.51
CA MET A 198 9.71 8.39 -0.90
C MET A 198 10.75 8.97 -1.85
N GLY A 199 11.93 9.30 -1.34
CA GLY A 199 12.95 10.01 -2.09
C GLY A 199 12.37 11.27 -2.75
N GLU A 200 12.40 11.31 -4.09
CA GLU A 200 11.84 12.39 -4.91
C GLU A 200 10.34 12.25 -5.21
N TYR A 201 9.63 11.25 -4.68
CA TYR A 201 8.20 11.04 -4.93
C TYR A 201 7.38 11.38 -3.71
N ARG A 202 6.23 12.02 -3.93
CA ARG A 202 5.18 12.23 -2.94
C ARG A 202 3.94 11.48 -3.41
N ILE A 203 3.59 10.42 -2.71
CA ILE A 203 2.53 9.49 -3.10
C ILE A 203 1.40 9.56 -2.10
N LEU A 204 0.23 9.95 -2.59
CA LEU A 204 -1.03 9.88 -1.86
C LEU A 204 -1.71 8.56 -2.21
N VAL A 205 -2.09 7.79 -1.20
CA VAL A 205 -2.93 6.59 -1.32
C VAL A 205 -4.21 6.84 -0.53
N ALA A 206 -5.35 6.89 -1.22
CA ALA A 206 -6.67 7.06 -0.63
C ALA A 206 -7.51 5.79 -0.87
N MET A 207 -8.21 5.36 0.17
CA MET A 207 -9.01 4.14 0.18
C MET A 207 -10.37 4.43 0.82
N PRO A 208 -11.41 3.66 0.48
CA PRO A 208 -12.70 3.74 1.15
C PRO A 208 -12.55 3.52 2.67
N PRO A 209 -13.32 4.24 3.51
CA PRO A 209 -14.39 5.19 3.18
C PRO A 209 -13.96 6.62 2.79
N PHE A 210 -12.66 6.95 2.77
CA PHE A 210 -12.22 8.31 2.43
C PHE A 210 -12.46 8.68 0.96
N SER A 211 -12.44 7.68 0.07
CA SER A 211 -12.73 7.80 -1.36
C SER A 211 -13.73 6.73 -1.83
N ASP A 212 -14.34 6.92 -3.00
CA ASP A 212 -15.33 5.97 -3.56
C ASP A 212 -14.71 4.62 -3.94
N GLY A 213 -13.43 4.63 -4.30
CA GLY A 213 -12.60 3.46 -4.61
C GLY A 213 -11.14 3.76 -4.29
N ILE A 214 -10.24 2.84 -4.59
CA ILE A 214 -8.80 3.09 -4.34
C ILE A 214 -8.28 4.13 -5.34
N GLU A 215 -7.63 5.17 -4.82
CA GLU A 215 -7.01 6.23 -5.60
C GLU A 215 -5.55 6.38 -5.20
N ILE A 216 -4.66 6.47 -6.19
CA ILE A 216 -3.23 6.69 -5.95
C ILE A 216 -2.75 7.83 -6.83
N THR A 217 -2.25 8.89 -6.20
CA THR A 217 -1.65 10.02 -6.88
C THR A 217 -0.19 10.09 -6.49
N ALA A 218 0.70 9.77 -7.41
CA ALA A 218 2.13 9.92 -7.23
C ALA A 218 2.59 11.18 -7.96
N VAL A 219 3.25 12.09 -7.25
CA VAL A 219 3.86 13.28 -7.83
C VAL A 219 5.36 13.13 -7.68
N ARG A 220 6.08 13.27 -8.79
CA ARG A 220 7.50 13.61 -8.74
C ARG A 220 7.51 15.13 -8.73
N PRO A 221 7.91 15.82 -7.65
CA PRO A 221 8.17 17.26 -7.68
C PRO A 221 9.35 17.46 -8.62
N LEU A 222 9.06 17.41 -9.92
CA LEU A 222 10.01 17.76 -10.94
C LEU A 222 10.31 19.22 -10.72
N ILE A 223 11.60 19.46 -10.51
CA ILE A 223 12.29 20.71 -10.73
C ILE A 223 12.34 21.59 -9.48
N LYS A 224 13.58 21.89 -9.07
CA LYS A 224 13.91 23.19 -8.50
C LYS A 224 13.44 24.24 -9.51
N VAL A 225 12.17 24.61 -9.44
CA VAL A 225 11.60 25.62 -10.34
C VAL A 225 12.45 26.87 -10.20
N THR A 226 13.00 27.28 -11.33
CA THR A 226 13.74 28.53 -11.41
C THR A 226 12.73 29.66 -11.57
N LEU A 227 13.07 30.89 -11.19
CA LEU A 227 12.15 32.02 -11.34
C LEU A 227 11.77 32.25 -12.82
N GLU A 228 12.59 31.73 -13.73
CA GLU A 228 12.44 31.75 -15.18
C GLU A 228 11.32 30.83 -15.69
N ASP A 229 10.97 29.77 -14.96
CA ASP A 229 9.89 28.84 -15.34
C ASP A 229 8.50 29.45 -15.11
N TYR A 230 8.42 30.57 -14.39
CA TYR A 230 7.20 31.35 -14.20
C TYR A 230 7.17 32.53 -15.17
N SER A 231 5.98 32.85 -15.71
CA SER A 231 5.73 34.06 -16.52
C SER A 231 5.75 35.35 -15.69
N LEU A 232 6.80 35.57 -14.88
CA LEU A 232 7.00 36.76 -14.08
C LEU A 232 7.50 37.91 -14.96
N SER A 233 7.00 39.12 -14.69
CA SER A 233 7.54 40.33 -15.33
C SER A 233 9.03 40.53 -14.99
N GLU A 234 9.81 41.05 -15.94
CA GLU A 234 11.23 41.38 -15.73
C GLU A 234 11.45 42.31 -14.53
N LYS A 235 10.49 43.21 -14.27
CA LYS A 235 10.49 44.08 -13.09
C LYS A 235 10.41 43.31 -11.77
N LEU A 236 9.63 42.23 -11.73
CA LEU A 236 9.48 41.38 -10.55
C LEU A 236 10.71 40.50 -10.35
N LYS A 237 11.24 39.91 -11.44
CA LYS A 237 12.49 39.12 -11.40
C LYS A 237 13.65 39.94 -10.82
N LYS A 238 13.86 41.14 -11.35
CA LYS A 238 14.91 42.07 -10.87
C LYS A 238 14.73 42.45 -9.40
N ARG A 239 13.47 42.65 -8.96
CA ARG A 239 13.15 42.98 -7.57
C ARG A 239 13.45 41.81 -6.62
N LEU A 240 13.14 40.58 -7.03
CA LEU A 240 13.43 39.37 -6.26
C LEU A 240 14.93 39.10 -6.18
N SER A 241 15.69 39.35 -7.25
CA SER A 241 17.13 39.08 -7.29
C SER A 241 17.99 40.15 -6.58
N GLU A 242 17.58 41.43 -6.61
CA GLU A 242 18.46 42.54 -6.17
C GLU A 242 18.06 43.18 -4.84
N ARG A 243 16.81 43.02 -4.37
CA ARG A 243 16.28 43.86 -3.27
C ARG A 243 15.43 43.14 -2.23
N ALA A 244 14.95 41.93 -2.51
CA ALA A 244 14.03 41.25 -1.62
C ALA A 244 14.78 40.44 -0.56
N GLU A 245 14.87 40.95 0.67
CA GLU A 245 15.40 40.21 1.83
C GLU A 245 14.31 39.44 2.59
N GLY A 246 13.03 39.71 2.28
CA GLY A 246 11.87 39.03 2.83
C GLY A 246 10.64 39.22 1.94
N GLY A 247 9.83 38.18 1.82
CA GLY A 247 8.62 38.17 0.99
C GLY A 247 7.59 37.21 1.56
N ILE A 248 6.31 37.55 1.38
CA ILE A 248 5.19 36.69 1.72
C ILE A 248 4.59 36.20 0.41
N ILE A 249 4.53 34.89 0.25
CA ILE A 249 3.83 34.24 -0.86
C ILE A 249 2.44 33.91 -0.32
N ALA A 250 1.42 34.54 -0.88
CA ALA A 250 0.02 34.31 -0.52
C ALA A 250 -0.75 33.79 -1.74
N GLY A 251 -1.57 32.79 -1.50
CA GLY A 251 -2.51 32.19 -2.45
C GLY A 251 -3.65 31.53 -1.68
N PRO A 252 -4.79 31.25 -2.34
CA PRO A 252 -5.87 30.48 -1.74
C PRO A 252 -5.46 29.05 -1.41
#